data_AF-A0AA39KI74-F1
#
_entry.id   AF-A0AA39KI74-F1
#
_cell.length_a   1.000
_cell.length_b   1.000
_cell.length_c   1.000
_cell.angle_alpha   90.00
_cell.angle_beta   90.00
_cell.angle_gamma   90.00
#
_symmetry.space_group_name_H-M   'P 1'
#
loop_
_entity.id
_entity.type
_entity.pdbx_description
1 polymer ?
#
loop_
_entity_poly.entity_id
_entity_poly.type
_entity_poly.pdbx_seq_one_letter_code
_entity_poly.pdbx_strand_id
1 'polypeptide(L)'
;MPSRRQRPFVVMRKTVTRPILARIYSVQQGRRWVKIPTLDNGNGQDPMCTHALDGPWTQPHKHNCELQIIHGRRSDTFRIFCKNHIFLRENDTVKAIVGEEYRWCGSIVVMRAGKGEKKWVVNMRGCRDTVLADYALDQFIKHVQQRKRFSFPKHLVFRMP
;
A
#
# COMPACT_ATOMS: atom_id res chain seq x y z
N MET A 1 -3.03 -49.58 16.89
CA MET A 1 -3.13 -48.38 16.03
C MET A 1 -3.43 -47.16 16.91
N PRO A 2 -2.57 -46.13 16.97
CA PRO A 2 -2.85 -44.96 17.79
C PRO A 2 -3.67 -43.94 17.00
N SER A 3 -4.85 -43.58 17.53
CA SER A 3 -5.72 -42.56 16.95
C SER A 3 -5.05 -41.18 17.07
N ARG A 4 -4.89 -40.51 15.92
CA ARG A 4 -4.43 -39.12 15.86
C ARG A 4 -5.42 -38.23 16.61
N ARG A 5 -5.05 -37.77 17.80
CA ARG A 5 -5.71 -36.63 18.45
C ARG A 5 -5.65 -35.44 17.50
N GLN A 6 -6.78 -35.08 16.90
CA GLN A 6 -6.94 -33.78 16.25
C GLN A 6 -6.73 -32.72 17.33
N ARG A 7 -5.61 -32.00 17.24
CA ARG A 7 -5.43 -30.80 18.06
C ARG A 7 -6.48 -29.79 17.62
N PRO A 8 -7.26 -29.19 18.53
CA PRO A 8 -8.14 -28.10 18.15
C PRO A 8 -7.27 -27.01 17.53
N PHE A 9 -7.59 -26.60 16.31
CA PHE A 9 -7.05 -25.39 15.73
C PHE A 9 -7.52 -24.24 16.62
N VAL A 10 -6.63 -23.78 17.51
CA VAL A 10 -6.82 -22.51 18.20
C VAL A 10 -6.74 -21.43 17.12
N VAL A 11 -7.91 -21.01 16.63
CA VAL A 11 -8.04 -19.77 15.88
C VAL A 11 -7.71 -18.66 16.88
N MET A 12 -6.44 -18.25 16.95
CA MET A 12 -6.06 -17.03 17.66
C MET A 12 -6.97 -15.93 17.13
N ARG A 13 -7.78 -15.33 18.01
CA ARG A 13 -8.62 -14.18 17.71
C ARG A 13 -7.69 -13.07 17.19
N LYS A 14 -7.57 -12.93 15.88
CA LYS A 14 -6.86 -11.80 15.26
C LYS A 14 -7.68 -10.56 15.56
N THR A 15 -7.25 -9.75 16.52
CA THR A 15 -7.92 -8.52 16.88
C THR A 15 -7.79 -7.55 15.70
N VAL A 16 -8.91 -7.31 15.00
CA VAL A 16 -9.01 -6.20 14.06
C VAL A 16 -8.90 -4.91 14.89
N THR A 17 -7.88 -4.12 14.58
CA THR A 17 -7.59 -2.85 15.27
C THR A 17 -8.30 -1.69 14.58
N ARG A 18 -8.15 -0.49 15.16
CA ARG A 18 -8.76 0.74 14.65
C ARG A 18 -8.34 0.99 13.19
N PRO A 19 -9.28 1.37 12.30
CA PRO A 19 -8.95 1.65 10.92
C PRO A 19 -8.00 2.84 10.80
N ILE A 20 -7.07 2.75 9.86
CA ILE A 20 -6.07 3.78 9.58
C ILE A 20 -6.47 4.55 8.32
N LEU A 21 -6.37 5.87 8.39
CA LEU A 21 -6.60 6.75 7.25
C LEU A 21 -5.44 6.67 6.26
N ALA A 22 -5.76 6.31 5.02
CA ALA A 22 -4.83 6.13 3.92
C ALA A 22 -5.31 6.88 2.67
N ARG A 23 -4.39 7.08 1.72
CA ARG A 23 -4.71 7.64 0.40
C ARG A 23 -4.88 6.48 -0.59
N ILE A 24 -5.99 6.48 -1.33
CA ILE A 24 -6.21 5.53 -2.42
C ILE A 24 -6.28 6.28 -3.75
N TYR A 25 -5.63 5.70 -4.75
CA TYR A 25 -5.71 6.07 -6.16
C TYR A 25 -6.48 4.96 -6.86
N SER A 26 -7.81 5.08 -6.86
CA SER A 26 -8.70 4.06 -7.36
C SER A 26 -8.90 4.19 -8.87
N VAL A 27 -8.96 3.05 -9.55
CA VAL A 27 -9.38 3.00 -10.96
C VAL A 27 -10.82 3.50 -11.14
N GLN A 28 -11.71 3.19 -10.19
CA GLN A 28 -13.14 3.47 -10.33
C GLN A 28 -13.56 4.81 -9.74
N GLN A 29 -12.97 5.19 -8.61
CA GLN A 29 -13.46 6.30 -7.78
C GLN A 29 -12.44 7.45 -7.67
N GLY A 30 -11.38 7.40 -8.46
CA GLY A 30 -10.36 8.42 -8.44
C GLY A 30 -9.50 8.42 -7.18
N ARG A 31 -8.89 9.57 -6.90
CA ARG A 31 -8.05 9.80 -5.74
C ARG A 31 -8.87 10.24 -4.52
N ARG A 32 -8.87 9.46 -3.43
CA ARG A 32 -9.61 9.79 -2.21
C ARG A 32 -8.96 9.27 -0.93
N TRP A 33 -9.50 9.72 0.20
CA TRP A 33 -9.17 9.14 1.51
C TRP A 33 -9.97 7.87 1.75
N VAL A 34 -9.34 6.87 2.37
CA VAL A 34 -10.01 5.61 2.75
C VAL A 34 -9.54 5.15 4.12
N LYS A 35 -10.45 4.56 4.89
CA LYS A 35 -10.16 3.92 6.17
C LYS A 35 -9.83 2.45 5.91
N ILE A 36 -8.60 2.04 6.21
CA ILE A 36 -8.13 0.66 6.03
C ILE A 36 -8.07 -0.03 7.39
N PRO A 37 -8.83 -1.11 7.61
CA PRO A 37 -8.71 -1.92 8.82
C PRO A 37 -7.30 -2.52 8.92
N THR A 38 -6.77 -2.64 10.14
CA THR A 38 -5.48 -3.29 10.41
C THR A 38 -5.69 -4.52 11.28
N LEU A 39 -4.93 -5.58 11.02
CA LEU A 39 -4.88 -6.75 11.89
C LEU A 39 -3.64 -6.64 12.76
N ASP A 40 -3.83 -6.71 14.08
CA ASP A 40 -2.70 -6.93 14.98
C ASP A 40 -2.38 -8.42 15.02
N ASN A 41 -1.16 -8.77 14.60
CA ASN A 41 -0.67 -10.15 14.60
C ASN A 41 0.35 -10.41 15.73
N GLY A 42 0.48 -9.49 16.70
CA GLY A 42 1.44 -9.56 17.80
C GLY A 42 2.87 -9.12 17.42
N ASN A 43 3.21 -9.20 16.13
CA ASN A 43 4.49 -8.74 15.57
C ASN A 43 4.36 -7.40 14.81
N GLY A 44 3.14 -6.97 14.51
CA GLY A 44 2.85 -5.68 13.89
C GLY A 44 1.40 -5.54 13.45
N GLN A 45 1.11 -4.37 12.87
CA GLN A 45 -0.19 -4.04 12.27
C GLN A 45 -0.13 -4.24 10.75
N ASP A 46 -0.83 -5.27 10.26
CA ASP A 46 -0.95 -5.57 8.84
C ASP A 46 -2.23 -4.93 8.26
N PRO A 47 -2.12 -3.98 7.33
CA PRO A 47 -3.28 -3.33 6.75
C PRO A 47 -4.04 -4.27 5.80
N MET A 48 -5.35 -4.33 5.96
CA MET A 48 -6.28 -5.11 5.14
C MET A 48 -6.63 -4.42 3.82
N CYS A 49 -5.62 -4.04 3.03
CA CYS A 49 -5.82 -3.34 1.75
C CYS A 49 -6.60 -4.13 0.69
N THR A 50 -6.88 -5.43 0.89
CA THR A 50 -7.51 -6.29 -0.14
C THR A 50 -8.88 -5.77 -0.55
N HIS A 51 -9.66 -5.26 0.41
CA HIS A 51 -10.99 -4.71 0.15
C HIS A 51 -10.96 -3.32 -0.48
N ALA A 52 -9.84 -2.61 -0.36
CA ALA A 52 -9.66 -1.30 -0.95
C ALA A 52 -9.10 -1.36 -2.37
N LEU A 53 -8.40 -2.44 -2.72
CA LEU A 53 -7.85 -2.66 -4.05
C LEU A 53 -8.88 -3.40 -4.94
N ASP A 54 -8.88 -3.12 -6.24
CA ASP A 54 -9.89 -3.65 -7.16
C ASP A 54 -9.93 -5.19 -7.19
N GLY A 55 -11.15 -5.75 -7.14
CA GLY A 55 -11.49 -7.13 -7.46
C GLY A 55 -11.29 -8.15 -6.32
N PRO A 56 -12.28 -8.99 -5.98
CA PRO A 56 -12.10 -10.09 -5.02
C PRO A 56 -11.30 -11.28 -5.59
N TRP A 57 -11.05 -11.29 -6.90
CA TRP A 57 -10.51 -12.46 -7.64
C TRP A 57 -9.04 -12.33 -8.09
N THR A 58 -8.39 -11.19 -7.83
CA THR A 58 -7.02 -10.89 -8.29
C THR A 58 -6.02 -11.01 -7.15
N GLN A 59 -5.32 -12.16 -7.12
CA GLN A 59 -4.20 -12.62 -6.27
C GLN A 59 -4.21 -12.25 -4.76
N PRO A 60 -4.02 -13.24 -3.85
CA PRO A 60 -4.00 -13.01 -2.40
C PRO A 60 -2.76 -12.24 -1.91
N HIS A 61 -1.72 -12.11 -2.74
CA HIS A 61 -0.48 -11.45 -2.36
C HIS A 61 -0.57 -9.94 -2.60
N LYS A 62 -0.79 -9.18 -1.53
CA LYS A 62 -0.48 -7.75 -1.53
C LYS A 62 1.01 -7.60 -1.75
N HIS A 63 1.38 -6.88 -2.78
CA HIS A 63 2.74 -6.40 -2.89
C HIS A 63 2.85 -5.07 -2.15
N ASN A 64 3.91 -4.93 -1.37
CA ASN A 64 4.21 -3.71 -0.66
C ASN A 64 5.62 -3.23 -1.02
N CYS A 65 5.75 -1.92 -1.14
CA CYS A 65 7.02 -1.22 -1.25
C CYS A 65 7.08 -0.20 -0.13
N GLU A 66 8.20 -0.15 0.58
CA GLU A 66 8.49 0.94 1.49
C GLU A 66 9.23 2.05 0.75
N LEU A 67 8.69 3.25 0.74
CA LEU A 67 9.26 4.40 0.05
C LEU A 67 9.55 5.51 1.06
N GLN A 68 10.79 5.92 1.15
CA GLN A 68 11.22 7.05 1.99
C GLN A 68 11.42 8.30 1.12
N ILE A 69 10.79 9.39 1.51
CA ILE A 69 10.99 10.72 0.93
C ILE A 69 11.82 11.55 1.90
N ILE A 70 12.93 12.09 1.42
CA ILE A 70 13.80 13.01 2.15
C ILE A 70 13.54 14.42 1.62
N HIS A 71 13.18 15.37 2.50
CA HIS A 71 13.02 16.79 2.16
C HIS A 71 13.74 17.65 3.21
N GLY A 72 14.80 18.33 2.78
CA GLY A 72 15.74 19.00 3.67
C GLY A 72 16.31 18.04 4.72
N ARG A 73 16.12 18.36 6.01
CA ARG A 73 16.57 17.54 7.15
C ARG A 73 15.54 16.50 7.64
N ARG A 74 14.39 16.40 6.97
CA ARG A 74 13.28 15.52 7.38
C ARG A 74 13.17 14.34 6.44
N SER A 75 12.75 13.21 6.98
CA SER A 75 12.33 12.07 6.19
C SER A 75 10.95 11.60 6.61
N ASP A 76 10.16 11.21 5.61
CA ASP A 76 8.83 10.65 5.75
C ASP A 76 8.79 9.33 4.99
N THR A 77 8.31 8.27 5.64
CA THR A 77 8.25 6.93 5.06
C THR A 77 6.80 6.56 4.75
N PHE A 78 6.58 5.98 3.58
CA PHE A 78 5.30 5.52 3.09
C PHE A 78 5.37 4.04 2.73
N ARG A 79 4.24 3.35 2.84
CA ARG A 79 4.05 2.00 2.32
C ARG A 79 3.05 2.08 1.17
N ILE A 80 3.50 1.64 0.00
CA ILE A 80 2.71 1.58 -1.22
C ILE A 80 2.22 0.14 -1.37
N PHE A 81 0.91 -0.02 -1.50
CA PHE A 81 0.26 -1.30 -1.70
C PHE A 81 -0.49 -1.29 -3.02
N CYS A 82 -0.26 -2.30 -3.85
CA CYS A 82 -0.99 -2.46 -5.09
C CYS A 82 -0.99 -3.91 -5.55
N LYS A 83 -1.86 -4.20 -6.51
CA LYS A 83 -1.91 -5.49 -7.20
C LYS A 83 -1.11 -5.37 -8.50
N ASN A 84 -0.42 -6.45 -8.87
CA ASN A 84 0.32 -6.54 -10.11
C ASN A 84 -0.21 -7.72 -10.92
N HIS A 85 -1.18 -7.41 -11.77
CA HIS A 85 -1.89 -8.43 -12.54
C HIS A 85 -2.26 -7.90 -13.92
N ILE A 86 -2.19 -8.76 -14.93
CA ILE A 86 -2.33 -8.38 -16.35
C ILE A 86 -3.75 -7.93 -16.73
N PHE A 87 -4.78 -8.39 -16.02
CA PHE A 87 -6.18 -8.03 -16.27
C PHE A 87 -6.66 -6.80 -15.48
N LEU A 88 -5.76 -6.09 -14.79
CA LEU A 88 -6.15 -4.85 -14.13
C LEU A 88 -6.36 -3.75 -15.18
N ARG A 89 -7.42 -2.98 -14.98
CA ARG A 89 -7.72 -1.82 -15.81
C ARG A 89 -6.70 -0.72 -15.57
N GLU A 90 -6.43 0.07 -16.60
CA GLU A 90 -5.59 1.25 -16.50
C GLU A 90 -6.20 2.29 -15.54
N ASN A 91 -5.34 2.98 -14.80
CA ASN A 91 -5.72 3.91 -13.75
C ASN A 91 -5.46 5.36 -14.20
N ASP A 92 -6.48 6.03 -14.75
CA ASP A 92 -6.36 7.40 -15.25
C ASP A 92 -6.01 8.42 -14.16
N THR A 93 -6.34 8.11 -12.91
CA THR A 93 -5.90 8.91 -11.75
C THR A 93 -4.38 8.96 -11.63
N VAL A 94 -3.71 7.84 -11.91
CA VAL A 94 -2.25 7.78 -11.86
C VAL A 94 -1.67 8.57 -13.03
N LYS A 95 -2.23 8.43 -14.24
CA LYS A 95 -1.81 9.24 -15.40
C LYS A 95 -1.91 10.74 -15.12
N ALA A 96 -3.03 11.19 -14.54
CA ALA A 96 -3.24 12.59 -14.22
C ALA A 96 -2.23 13.17 -13.21
N ILE A 97 -1.58 12.33 -12.40
CA ILE A 97 -0.58 12.75 -11.41
C ILE A 97 0.83 12.67 -11.98
N VAL A 98 1.14 11.59 -12.70
CA VAL A 98 2.51 11.24 -13.08
C VAL A 98 2.88 11.71 -14.50
N GLY A 99 1.88 11.82 -15.38
CA GLY A 99 2.04 12.11 -16.81
C GLY A 99 1.41 11.02 -17.69
N GLU A 100 1.01 11.40 -18.91
CA GLU A 100 0.36 10.49 -19.88
C GLU A 100 1.30 9.40 -20.41
N GLU A 101 2.60 9.66 -20.38
CA GLU A 101 3.65 8.72 -20.80
C GLU A 101 3.81 7.55 -19.81
N TYR A 102 3.32 7.71 -18.58
CA TYR A 102 3.39 6.69 -17.54
C TYR A 102 2.08 5.93 -17.41
N ARG A 103 2.18 4.60 -17.47
CA ARG A 103 1.03 3.70 -17.37
C ARG A 103 1.06 2.92 -16.07
N TRP A 104 -0.12 2.79 -15.49
CA TRP A 104 -0.35 1.94 -14.33
C TRP A 104 -1.71 1.27 -14.42
N CYS A 105 -1.73 -0.04 -14.18
CA CYS A 105 -2.94 -0.86 -14.16
C CYS A 105 -3.28 -1.29 -12.74
N GLY A 106 -4.46 -0.88 -12.27
CA GLY A 106 -5.03 -1.21 -10.97
C GLY A 106 -4.94 -0.09 -9.93
N SER A 107 -5.71 -0.26 -8.85
CA SER A 107 -5.68 0.69 -7.73
C SER A 107 -4.38 0.61 -6.93
N ILE A 108 -4.04 1.73 -6.29
CA ILE A 108 -2.89 1.86 -5.39
C ILE A 108 -3.36 2.47 -4.07
N VAL A 109 -2.92 1.90 -2.95
CA VAL A 109 -3.08 2.48 -1.61
C VAL A 109 -1.73 2.93 -1.10
N VAL A 110 -1.64 4.18 -0.68
CA VAL A 110 -0.46 4.74 -0.01
C VAL A 110 -0.82 5.00 1.46
N MET A 111 0.00 4.47 2.35
CA MET A 111 -0.14 4.65 3.80
C MET A 111 1.13 5.25 4.37
N ARG A 112 0.99 6.11 5.38
CA ARG A 112 2.15 6.62 6.11
C ARG A 112 2.69 5.55 7.06
N ALA A 113 4.01 5.42 7.13
CA ALA A 113 4.68 4.62 8.16
C ALA A 113 5.07 5.50 9.35
N GLY A 114 4.96 4.93 10.55
CA GLY A 114 5.45 5.50 11.80
C GLY A 114 6.97 5.56 11.82
N LYS A 115 7.50 6.39 12.72
CA LYS A 115 8.94 6.48 12.99
C LYS A 115 9.34 5.47 14.06
N GLY A 116 10.56 4.93 13.96
CA GLY A 116 11.11 3.96 14.91
C GLY A 116 11.42 2.62 14.25
N GLU A 117 11.90 1.67 15.06
CA GLU A 117 12.27 0.31 14.59
C GLU A 117 11.06 -0.45 14.03
N LYS A 118 9.89 -0.26 14.65
CA LYS A 118 8.63 -0.82 14.20
C LYS A 118 7.95 0.16 13.25
N LYS A 119 8.16 -0.05 11.95
CA LYS A 119 7.58 0.77 10.86
C LYS A 119 6.09 0.50 10.62
N TRP A 120 5.28 0.56 11.68
CA TRP A 120 3.83 0.35 11.58
C TRP A 120 3.17 1.42 10.72
N VAL A 121 2.07 1.08 10.06
CA VAL A 121 1.27 2.09 9.37
C VAL A 121 0.59 3.00 10.40
N VAL A 122 0.49 4.28 10.10
CA VAL A 122 -0.14 5.30 10.95
C VAL A 122 -1.09 6.16 10.14
N ASN A 123 -2.00 6.86 10.81
CA ASN A 123 -2.92 7.78 10.16
C ASN A 123 -2.14 8.84 9.37
N MET A 124 -2.49 8.98 8.09
CA MET A 124 -2.10 10.12 7.28
C MET A 124 -2.78 11.41 7.79
N ARG A 125 -2.09 12.53 7.64
CA ARG A 125 -2.41 13.81 8.28
C ARG A 125 -2.49 14.94 7.26
N GLY A 126 -3.71 15.41 7.00
CA GLY A 126 -3.98 16.69 6.34
C GLY A 126 -3.38 16.86 4.94
N CYS A 127 -3.19 18.12 4.54
CA CYS A 127 -2.74 18.49 3.20
C CYS A 127 -1.29 18.06 2.91
N ARG A 128 -0.40 18.14 3.89
CA ARG A 128 1.03 17.79 3.69
C ARG A 128 1.22 16.33 3.30
N ASP A 129 0.55 15.40 3.99
CA ASP A 129 0.65 13.98 3.64
C ASP A 129 0.02 13.66 2.30
N THR A 130 -0.94 14.48 1.86
CA THR A 130 -1.51 14.35 0.50
C THR A 130 -0.45 14.64 -0.54
N VAL A 131 0.23 15.80 -0.44
CA VAL A 131 1.29 16.20 -1.37
C VAL A 131 2.44 15.19 -1.39
N LEU A 132 2.88 14.74 -0.20
CA LEU A 132 3.94 13.74 -0.10
C LEU A 132 3.52 12.38 -0.66
N ALA A 133 2.26 11.97 -0.50
CA ALA A 133 1.77 10.73 -1.08
C ALA A 133 1.61 10.80 -2.60
N ASP A 134 1.24 11.96 -3.15
CA ASP A 134 1.23 12.17 -4.60
C ASP A 134 2.65 12.13 -5.15
N TYR A 135 3.62 12.77 -4.48
CA TYR A 135 5.03 12.69 -4.84
C TYR A 135 5.60 11.26 -4.71
N ALA A 136 5.25 10.54 -3.64
CA ALA A 136 5.64 9.14 -3.46
C ALA A 136 5.12 8.27 -4.61
N LEU A 137 3.86 8.49 -5.00
CA LEU A 137 3.25 7.80 -6.13
C LEU A 137 4.01 8.12 -7.41
N ASP A 138 4.23 9.40 -7.73
CA ASP A 138 4.97 9.84 -8.91
C ASP A 138 6.33 9.12 -9.04
N GLN A 139 7.14 9.19 -7.99
CA GLN A 139 8.46 8.55 -7.98
C GLN A 139 8.39 7.02 -8.12
N PHE A 140 7.44 6.39 -7.42
CA PHE A 140 7.23 4.95 -7.51
C PHE A 140 6.86 4.49 -8.91
N ILE A 141 5.94 5.18 -9.58
CA ILE A 141 5.47 4.82 -10.93
C ILE A 141 6.58 5.03 -11.95
N LYS A 142 7.29 6.17 -11.87
CA LYS A 142 8.44 6.47 -12.74
C LYS A 142 9.57 5.46 -12.60
N HIS A 143 9.77 4.92 -11.40
CA HIS A 143 10.79 3.92 -11.12
C HIS A 143 10.38 2.51 -11.56
N VAL A 144 9.17 2.08 -11.22
CA VAL A 144 8.71 0.70 -11.48
C VAL A 144 8.29 0.49 -12.93
N GLN A 145 7.67 1.50 -13.55
CA GLN A 145 7.17 1.49 -14.93
C GLN A 145 6.44 0.18 -15.28
N GLN A 146 5.22 0.02 -14.77
CA GLN A 146 4.46 -1.22 -14.95
C GLN A 146 4.16 -1.48 -16.43
N ARG A 147 5.00 -2.29 -17.08
CA ARG A 147 4.81 -2.77 -18.46
C ARG A 147 4.29 -4.21 -18.51
N LYS A 148 4.73 -5.04 -17.56
CA LYS A 148 4.42 -6.47 -17.40
C LYS A 148 4.49 -6.82 -15.90
N ARG A 149 4.27 -8.09 -15.54
CA ARG A 149 4.51 -8.56 -14.16
C ARG A 149 5.94 -8.21 -13.75
N PHE A 150 6.08 -7.29 -12.79
CA PHE A 150 7.37 -6.82 -12.29
C PHE A 150 7.70 -7.37 -10.88
N SER A 151 8.97 -7.31 -10.53
CA SER A 151 9.44 -7.55 -9.15
C SER A 151 9.26 -6.29 -8.32
N PHE A 152 8.61 -6.41 -7.17
CA PHE A 152 8.39 -5.25 -6.32
C PHE A 152 9.68 -4.86 -5.58
N PRO A 153 10.14 -3.61 -5.71
CA PRO A 153 11.20 -3.11 -4.86
C PRO A 153 10.71 -3.11 -3.41
N LYS A 154 11.49 -3.70 -2.50
CA LYS A 154 11.15 -3.74 -1.07
C LYS A 154 11.30 -2.37 -0.42
N HIS A 155 12.33 -1.63 -0.81
CA HIS A 155 12.67 -0.34 -0.24
C HIS A 155 13.16 0.62 -1.33
N LEU A 156 12.64 1.84 -1.35
CA LEU A 156 13.05 2.92 -2.23
C LEU A 156 13.29 4.19 -1.40
N VAL A 157 14.26 5.01 -1.83
CA VAL A 157 14.57 6.30 -1.19
C VAL A 157 14.66 7.35 -2.27
N PHE A 158 13.91 8.43 -2.11
CA PHE A 158 13.91 9.58 -3.02
C PHE A 158 14.16 10.86 -2.24
N ARG A 159 14.85 11.80 -2.88
CA ARG A 159 15.02 13.16 -2.37
C ARG A 159 14.03 14.06 -3.09
N MET A 160 13.24 14.80 -2.32
CA MET A 160 12.41 15.87 -2.85
C MET A 160 13.31 17.08 -3.10
N PRO A 161 13.23 17.73 -4.27
CA PRO A 161 13.97 18.96 -4.56
C PRO A 161 13.62 20.08 -3.59
#